data_AF-A0A8T5ST76-F1
#
_entry.id   AF-A0A8T5ST76-F1
#
_cell.length_a   1.000
_cell.length_b   1.000
_cell.length_c   1.000
_cell.angle_alpha   90.00
_cell.angle_beta   90.00
_cell.angle_gamma   90.00
#
_symmetry.space_group_name_H-M   'P 1'
#
loop_
_entity.id
_entity.type
_entity.pdbx_description
1 polymer ?
#
loop_
_entity_poly.entity_id
_entity_poly.type
_entity_poly.pdbx_seq_one_letter_code
_entity_poly.pdbx_strand_id
1 'polypeptide(L)'
;MQRLANDTGIPYQTIARKVNRMMAKGMGLLDSVKNIAKEHGIKETKYRIDATKIVRETEKILREDYTQTLMISAVLGQMVEARGRERLPPPAFFAFIEMLSRIPDAPRDTKSESSTEIEDRTTRIIELMTTLVSVLCEWSEKGVAGVADDCPESLRDMAKAVFRKTKLLQGGLWTCISCGDIVDVKEIIALMCTKCDSSISRSDIHQRFDQMAGRDRTGYGRTFSEERDD
;
A
#
# COMPACT_ATOMS: atom_id res chain seq x y z
N MET A 1 -0.50 13.11 14.69
CA MET A 1 0.33 13.01 15.92
C MET A 1 1.13 14.28 16.23
N GLN A 2 1.82 14.91 15.26
CA GLN A 2 2.58 16.16 15.49
C GLN A 2 1.74 17.28 16.14
N ARG A 3 0.51 17.46 15.65
CA ARG A 3 -0.42 18.44 16.24
C ARG A 3 -0.71 18.19 17.72
N LEU A 4 -0.94 16.95 18.11
CA LEU A 4 -1.18 16.58 19.51
C LEU A 4 0.06 16.86 20.37
N ALA A 5 1.26 16.53 19.86
CA ALA A 5 2.52 16.83 20.54
C ALA A 5 2.71 18.34 20.81
N ASN A 6 2.40 19.17 19.81
CA ASN A 6 2.45 20.62 19.95
C ASN A 6 1.40 21.13 20.96
N ASP A 7 0.17 20.65 20.87
CA ASP A 7 -0.93 21.10 21.74
C ASP A 7 -0.73 20.66 23.21
N THR A 8 -0.11 19.49 23.46
CA THR A 8 0.18 19.00 24.83
C THR A 8 1.54 19.47 25.37
N GLY A 9 2.42 20.03 24.53
CA GLY A 9 3.81 20.32 24.88
C GLY A 9 4.67 19.07 25.13
N ILE A 10 4.23 17.89 24.69
CA ILE A 10 4.94 16.61 24.89
C ILE A 10 5.74 16.29 23.62
N PRO A 11 6.98 15.80 23.72
CA PRO A 11 7.74 15.37 22.55
C PRO A 11 6.98 14.37 21.68
N TYR A 12 7.04 14.55 20.36
CA TYR A 12 6.38 13.68 19.37
C TYR A 12 6.63 12.19 19.64
N GLN A 13 7.88 11.82 19.91
CA GLN A 13 8.26 10.42 20.14
C GLN A 13 7.56 9.81 21.37
N THR A 14 7.26 10.62 22.39
CA THR A 14 6.55 10.18 23.59
C THR A 14 5.07 10.00 23.29
N ILE A 15 4.45 10.92 22.53
CA ILE A 15 3.08 10.78 22.05
C ILE A 15 2.95 9.54 21.17
N ALA A 16 3.83 9.36 20.18
CA ALA A 16 3.81 8.21 19.29
C ALA A 16 3.97 6.89 20.05
N ARG A 17 4.90 6.81 21.01
CA ARG A 17 5.05 5.64 21.89
C ARG A 17 3.79 5.34 22.69
N LYS A 18 3.13 6.38 23.22
CA LYS A 18 1.90 6.22 24.00
C LYS A 18 0.74 5.73 23.14
N VAL A 19 0.52 6.36 21.98
CA VAL A 19 -0.49 5.94 21.00
C VAL A 19 -0.25 4.49 20.58
N ASN A 20 0.99 4.13 20.21
CA ASN A 20 1.33 2.76 19.81
C ASN A 20 1.05 1.74 20.92
N ARG A 21 1.32 2.07 22.19
CA ARG A 21 0.99 1.19 23.33
C ARG A 21 -0.51 1.03 23.54
N MET A 22 -1.30 2.07 23.30
CA MET A 22 -2.77 2.01 23.42
C MET A 22 -3.35 1.19 22.26
N MET A 23 -2.86 1.41 21.04
CA MET A 23 -3.22 0.60 19.87
C MET A 23 -2.81 -0.86 20.02
N ALA A 24 -1.63 -1.16 20.56
CA ALA A 24 -1.21 -2.53 20.85
C ALA A 24 -2.23 -3.29 21.74
N LYS A 25 -2.91 -2.58 22.64
CA LYS A 25 -3.95 -3.11 23.54
C LYS A 25 -5.34 -3.21 22.91
N GLY A 26 -5.51 -2.92 21.61
CA GLY A 26 -6.80 -3.00 20.94
C GLY A 26 -7.51 -1.65 20.75
N MET A 27 -6.95 -0.54 21.25
CA MET A 27 -7.63 0.76 21.12
C MET A 27 -7.48 1.34 19.72
N GLY A 28 -8.56 1.89 19.15
CA GLY A 28 -8.52 2.62 17.88
C GLY A 28 -7.53 3.80 17.91
N LEU A 29 -6.99 4.18 16.75
CA LEU A 29 -6.03 5.28 16.62
C LEU A 29 -6.63 6.60 17.12
N LEU A 30 -7.84 6.93 16.66
CA LEU A 30 -8.50 8.18 17.02
C LEU A 30 -8.84 8.24 18.51
N ASP A 31 -9.29 7.14 19.09
CA ASP A 31 -9.62 7.09 20.51
C ASP A 31 -8.36 7.15 21.37
N SER A 32 -7.26 6.54 20.93
CA SER A 32 -5.95 6.70 21.57
C SER A 32 -5.53 8.18 21.59
N VAL A 33 -5.69 8.90 20.47
CA VAL A 33 -5.38 10.33 20.37
C VAL A 33 -6.31 11.19 21.23
N LYS A 34 -7.62 10.94 21.19
CA LYS A 34 -8.63 11.67 21.98
C LYS A 34 -8.41 11.46 23.49
N ASN A 35 -8.11 10.24 23.91
CA ASN A 35 -7.80 9.94 25.32
C ASN A 35 -6.58 10.71 25.81
N ILE A 36 -5.49 10.76 25.03
CA ILE A 36 -4.32 11.56 25.39
C ILE A 36 -4.66 13.05 25.44
N ALA A 37 -5.45 13.56 24.48
CA ALA A 37 -5.91 14.95 24.49
C ALA A 37 -6.72 15.28 25.74
N LYS A 38 -7.65 14.40 26.13
CA LYS A 38 -8.49 14.52 27.31
C LYS A 38 -7.68 14.59 28.61
N GLU A 39 -6.68 13.71 28.75
CA GLU A 39 -5.77 13.70 29.90
C GLU A 39 -5.01 15.03 30.08
N HIS A 40 -4.85 15.81 29.01
CA HIS A 40 -4.15 17.11 29.02
C HIS A 40 -5.12 18.30 28.92
N GLY A 41 -6.42 18.09 29.11
CA GLY A 41 -7.42 19.16 29.08
C GLY A 41 -7.66 19.77 27.69
N ILE A 42 -7.25 19.09 26.61
CA ILE A 42 -7.44 19.55 25.24
C ILE A 42 -8.77 19.03 24.71
N LYS A 43 -9.51 19.88 23.98
CA LYS A 43 -10.75 19.49 23.31
C LYS A 43 -10.51 18.35 22.31
N GLU A 44 -11.05 17.17 22.62
CA GLU A 44 -10.96 15.94 21.80
C GLU A 44 -11.46 16.14 20.37
N THR A 45 -12.50 16.97 20.20
CA THR A 45 -13.14 17.23 18.90
C THR A 45 -12.22 17.86 17.87
N LYS A 46 -11.05 18.39 18.27
CA LYS A 46 -10.02 18.94 17.38
C LYS A 46 -9.30 17.87 16.56
N TYR A 47 -9.31 16.61 17.00
CA TYR A 47 -8.57 15.53 16.37
C TYR A 47 -9.53 14.60 15.61
N ARG A 48 -9.62 14.82 14.30
CA ARG A 48 -10.43 14.01 13.39
C ARG A 48 -9.60 13.70 12.15
N ILE A 49 -9.76 12.48 11.64
CA ILE A 49 -9.22 12.06 10.34
C ILE A 49 -10.42 11.73 9.48
N ASP A 50 -10.49 12.32 8.29
CA ASP A 50 -11.55 12.07 7.32
C ASP A 50 -11.08 10.94 6.38
N ALA A 51 -11.55 9.72 6.64
CA ALA A 51 -11.20 8.56 5.83
C ALA A 51 -11.64 8.71 4.36
N THR A 52 -12.71 9.47 4.09
CA THR A 52 -13.18 9.72 2.73
C THR A 52 -12.21 10.58 1.94
N LYS A 53 -11.55 11.55 2.61
CA LYS A 53 -10.49 12.34 1.97
C LYS A 53 -9.28 11.49 1.61
N ILE A 54 -8.91 10.54 2.47
CA ILE A 54 -7.82 9.60 2.20
C ILE A 54 -8.13 8.80 0.92
N VAL A 55 -9.33 8.22 0.84
CA VAL A 55 -9.79 7.48 -0.34
C VAL A 55 -9.73 8.34 -1.60
N ARG A 56 -10.28 9.56 -1.58
CA ARG A 56 -10.24 10.47 -2.74
C ARG A 56 -8.83 10.84 -3.18
N GLU A 57 -7.93 11.06 -2.23
CA GLU A 57 -6.52 11.39 -2.53
C GLU A 57 -5.80 10.18 -3.14
N THR A 58 -6.03 8.99 -2.60
CA THR A 58 -5.52 7.74 -3.18
C THR A 58 -6.05 7.50 -4.59
N GLU A 59 -7.36 7.66 -4.81
CA GLU A 59 -7.96 7.55 -6.15
C GLU A 59 -7.35 8.55 -7.14
N LYS A 60 -7.08 9.78 -6.69
CA LYS A 60 -6.45 10.79 -7.53
C LYS A 60 -5.06 10.33 -8.00
N ILE A 61 -4.22 9.85 -7.09
CA ILE A 61 -2.87 9.37 -7.42
C ILE A 61 -2.95 8.18 -8.39
N LEU A 62 -3.79 7.19 -8.09
CA LEU A 62 -3.87 5.95 -8.88
C LEU A 62 -4.58 6.11 -10.23
N ARG A 63 -5.24 7.25 -10.48
CA ARG A 63 -5.85 7.58 -11.78
C ARG A 63 -5.00 8.53 -12.63
N GLU A 64 -3.93 9.08 -12.07
CA GLU A 64 -3.10 10.06 -12.74
C GLU A 64 -2.36 9.43 -13.92
N ASP A 65 -1.72 8.27 -13.68
CA ASP A 65 -0.99 7.53 -14.70
C ASP A 65 -1.04 6.01 -14.44
N TYR A 66 -1.35 5.24 -15.48
CA TYR A 66 -1.42 3.77 -15.41
C TYR A 66 -0.06 3.11 -15.14
N THR A 67 1.01 3.60 -15.79
CA THR A 67 2.39 3.10 -15.59
C THR A 67 2.86 3.38 -14.17
N GLN A 68 2.60 4.58 -13.64
CA GLN A 68 2.89 4.91 -12.25
C GLN A 68 2.14 3.99 -11.29
N THR A 69 0.86 3.73 -11.56
CA THR A 69 0.04 2.80 -10.76
C THR A 69 0.62 1.38 -10.76
N LEU A 70 1.10 0.90 -11.91
CA LEU A 70 1.79 -0.40 -12.00
C LEU A 70 3.08 -0.41 -11.18
N MET A 71 3.89 0.66 -11.26
CA MET A 71 5.13 0.77 -10.50
C MET A 71 4.87 0.81 -8.99
N ILE A 72 3.91 1.62 -8.54
CA ILE A 72 3.46 1.65 -7.14
C ILE A 72 3.02 0.25 -6.70
N SER A 73 2.22 -0.43 -7.52
CA SER A 73 1.74 -1.79 -7.22
C SER A 73 2.88 -2.79 -7.04
N ALA A 74 3.89 -2.73 -7.92
CA ALA A 74 5.07 -3.59 -7.85
C ALA A 74 5.88 -3.33 -6.57
N VAL A 75 6.13 -2.06 -6.22
CA VAL A 75 6.87 -1.69 -5.01
C VAL A 75 6.12 -2.15 -3.76
N LEU A 76 4.82 -1.88 -3.66
CA LEU A 76 4.04 -2.31 -2.49
C LEU A 76 3.96 -3.84 -2.38
N GLY A 77 3.92 -4.56 -3.51
CA GLY A 77 4.00 -6.01 -3.57
C GLY A 77 5.31 -6.53 -2.95
N GLN A 78 6.45 -5.97 -3.38
CA GLN A 78 7.75 -6.33 -2.80
C GLN A 78 7.83 -6.00 -1.30
N MET A 79 7.31 -4.84 -0.89
CA MET A 79 7.34 -4.43 0.51
C MET A 79 6.50 -5.33 1.42
N VAL A 80 5.37 -5.89 0.97
CA VAL A 80 4.57 -6.79 1.84
C VAL A 80 5.25 -8.16 2.02
N GLU A 81 6.03 -8.60 1.03
CA GLU A 81 6.86 -9.82 1.07
C GLU A 81 8.19 -9.63 1.83
N ALA A 82 8.67 -8.39 1.92
CA ALA A 82 9.91 -8.05 2.61
C ALA A 82 9.89 -8.46 4.10
N ARG A 83 11.09 -8.64 4.67
CA ARG A 83 11.29 -8.95 6.09
C ARG A 83 11.81 -7.71 6.84
N GLY A 84 11.47 -7.58 8.11
CA GLY A 84 12.02 -6.53 8.96
C GLY A 84 11.31 -5.17 8.79
N ARG A 85 12.06 -4.08 8.87
CA ARG A 85 11.52 -2.70 8.99
C ARG A 85 10.94 -2.13 7.70
N GLU A 86 11.35 -2.66 6.55
CA GLU A 86 10.87 -2.26 5.23
C GLU A 86 9.54 -2.94 4.88
N ARG A 87 9.07 -3.84 5.75
CA ARG A 87 7.85 -4.59 5.52
C ARG A 87 6.61 -3.68 5.63
N LEU A 88 5.88 -3.56 4.54
CA LEU A 88 4.55 -2.95 4.57
C LEU A 88 3.59 -3.83 5.38
N PRO A 89 2.82 -3.28 6.33
CA PRO A 89 1.83 -4.07 7.05
C PRO A 89 0.81 -4.69 6.07
N PRO A 90 0.59 -6.03 6.10
CA PRO A 90 -0.36 -6.67 5.19
C PRO A 90 -1.76 -6.06 5.16
N PRO A 91 -2.34 -5.58 6.28
CA PRO A 91 -3.63 -4.88 6.24
C PRO A 91 -3.63 -3.63 5.35
N ALA A 92 -2.54 -2.85 5.37
CA ALA A 92 -2.38 -1.67 4.51
C ALA A 92 -2.28 -2.07 3.03
N PHE A 93 -1.56 -3.15 2.74
CA PHE A 93 -1.52 -3.73 1.39
C PHE A 93 -2.91 -4.21 0.93
N PHE A 94 -3.69 -4.85 1.80
CA PHE A 94 -5.05 -5.27 1.44
C PHE A 94 -5.95 -4.08 1.17
N ALA A 95 -5.85 -2.99 1.93
CA ALA A 95 -6.59 -1.77 1.63
C ALA A 95 -6.22 -1.19 0.26
N PHE A 96 -4.94 -1.22 -0.10
CA PHE A 96 -4.47 -0.83 -1.42
C PHE A 96 -5.09 -1.67 -2.55
N ILE A 97 -5.10 -3.01 -2.41
CA ILE A 97 -5.73 -3.91 -3.39
C ILE A 97 -7.24 -3.64 -3.52
N GLU A 98 -7.93 -3.42 -2.40
CA GLU A 98 -9.35 -3.06 -2.42
C GLU A 98 -9.60 -1.72 -3.12
N MET A 99 -8.72 -0.73 -2.92
CA MET A 99 -8.78 0.55 -3.64
C MET A 99 -8.57 0.36 -5.14
N LEU A 100 -7.53 -0.36 -5.55
CA LEU A 100 -7.26 -0.65 -6.96
C LEU A 100 -8.44 -1.33 -7.66
N SER A 101 -9.07 -2.31 -7.00
CA SER A 101 -10.21 -3.06 -7.58
C SER A 101 -11.45 -2.19 -7.87
N ARG A 102 -11.54 -1.01 -7.26
CA ARG A 102 -12.67 -0.07 -7.39
C ARG A 102 -12.39 1.06 -8.37
N ILE A 103 -11.15 1.20 -8.81
CA ILE A 103 -10.74 2.29 -9.69
C ILE A 103 -10.93 1.82 -11.14
N PRO A 104 -11.70 2.55 -11.97
CA PRO A 104 -11.74 2.28 -13.39
C PRO A 104 -10.34 2.50 -13.99
N ASP A 105 -10.01 1.74 -15.03
CA ASP A 105 -8.69 1.77 -15.66
C ASP A 105 -8.24 3.20 -15.97
N ALA A 106 -7.05 3.56 -15.46
CA ALA A 106 -6.44 4.85 -15.73
C ALA A 106 -6.10 4.98 -17.22
N PRO A 107 -6.17 6.20 -17.80
CA PRO A 107 -5.69 6.42 -19.15
C PRO A 107 -4.21 6.02 -19.26
N ARG A 108 -3.85 5.33 -20.34
CA ARG A 108 -2.46 5.05 -20.68
C ARG A 108 -1.85 6.31 -21.26
N ASP A 109 -1.37 7.22 -20.41
CA ASP A 109 -0.56 8.34 -20.85
C ASP A 109 0.90 7.86 -21.04
N THR A 110 1.57 8.32 -22.10
CA THR A 110 2.96 7.93 -22.42
C THR A 110 3.98 8.95 -21.90
N LYS A 111 3.59 9.80 -20.93
CA LYS A 111 4.49 10.81 -20.39
C LYS A 111 5.44 10.17 -19.39
N SER A 112 6.75 10.29 -19.66
CA SER A 112 7.78 9.81 -18.73
C SER A 112 7.85 10.73 -17.51
N GLU A 113 7.17 10.35 -16.43
CA GLU A 113 7.47 10.91 -15.11
C GLU A 113 8.90 10.53 -14.67
N SER A 114 9.52 11.37 -13.84
CA SER A 114 10.84 11.10 -13.28
C SER A 114 10.75 10.09 -12.14
N SER A 115 11.79 9.27 -11.92
CA SER A 115 11.81 8.24 -10.88
C SER A 115 11.53 8.80 -9.46
N THR A 116 11.97 10.03 -9.19
CA THR A 116 11.76 10.73 -7.92
C THR A 116 10.29 11.02 -7.64
N GLU A 117 9.49 11.35 -8.67
CA GLU A 117 8.06 11.57 -8.47
C GLU A 117 7.35 10.28 -8.07
N ILE A 118 7.76 9.14 -8.66
CA ILE A 118 7.19 7.84 -8.36
C ILE A 118 7.50 7.40 -6.92
N GLU A 119 8.71 7.66 -6.42
CA GLU A 119 9.10 7.38 -5.04
C GLU A 119 8.27 8.19 -4.02
N ASP A 120 8.08 9.49 -4.27
CA ASP A 120 7.27 10.37 -3.42
C ASP A 120 5.80 9.93 -3.40
N ARG A 121 5.25 9.57 -4.57
CA ARG A 121 3.87 9.10 -4.72
C ARG A 121 3.67 7.75 -4.06
N THR A 122 4.64 6.84 -4.18
CA THR A 122 4.62 5.54 -3.50
C THR A 122 4.64 5.73 -1.98
N THR A 123 5.54 6.58 -1.48
CA THR A 123 5.61 6.93 -0.05
C THR A 123 4.27 7.50 0.42
N ARG A 124 3.67 8.38 -0.37
CA ARG A 124 2.36 8.96 -0.05
C ARG A 124 1.26 7.90 0.01
N ILE A 125 1.24 6.94 -0.92
CA ILE A 125 0.27 5.83 -0.89
C ILE A 125 0.46 4.97 0.37
N ILE A 126 1.71 4.69 0.77
CA ILE A 126 2.00 3.94 2.00
C ILE A 126 1.40 4.66 3.21
N GLU A 127 1.63 5.97 3.34
CA GLU A 127 1.07 6.79 4.44
C GLU A 127 -0.47 6.79 4.43
N LEU A 128 -1.08 6.98 3.26
CA LEU A 128 -2.53 7.01 3.10
C LEU A 128 -3.14 5.67 3.48
N MET A 129 -2.59 4.55 3.00
CA MET A 129 -3.13 3.21 3.27
C MET A 129 -2.94 2.78 4.73
N THR A 130 -1.76 3.02 5.30
CA THR A 130 -1.51 2.73 6.72
C THR A 130 -2.42 3.55 7.63
N THR A 131 -2.62 4.84 7.30
CA THR A 131 -3.56 5.70 8.03
C THR A 131 -5.00 5.25 7.84
N LEU A 132 -5.41 4.92 6.61
CA LEU A 132 -6.75 4.45 6.30
C LEU A 132 -7.12 3.24 7.14
N VAL A 133 -6.28 2.21 7.14
CA VAL A 133 -6.56 1.00 7.93
C VAL A 133 -6.54 1.27 9.42
N SER A 134 -5.71 2.19 9.89
CA SER A 134 -5.70 2.61 11.31
C SER A 134 -6.98 3.34 11.75
N VAL A 135 -7.73 3.90 10.79
CA VAL A 135 -9.04 4.53 11.03
C VAL A 135 -10.19 3.56 10.80
N LEU A 136 -10.08 2.67 9.81
CA LEU A 136 -11.16 1.73 9.48
C LEU A 136 -11.20 0.50 10.40
N CYS A 137 -10.07 0.11 10.97
CA CYS A 137 -9.91 -1.15 11.68
C CYS A 137 -9.23 -0.96 13.04
N GLU A 138 -9.60 -1.82 13.98
CA GLU A 138 -8.96 -1.90 15.30
C GLU A 138 -7.69 -2.74 15.20
N TRP A 139 -6.57 -2.17 15.65
CA TRP A 139 -5.28 -2.85 15.67
C TRP A 139 -5.02 -3.47 17.04
N SER A 140 -4.26 -4.57 17.04
CA SER A 140 -3.69 -5.20 18.23
C SER A 140 -2.28 -5.70 17.89
N GLU A 141 -1.53 -6.12 18.90
CA GLU A 141 -0.24 -6.80 18.69
C GLU A 141 -0.33 -8.02 17.75
N LYS A 142 -1.50 -8.67 17.69
CA LYS A 142 -1.72 -9.84 16.83
C LYS A 142 -2.13 -9.47 15.40
N GLY A 143 -2.33 -8.19 15.10
CA GLY A 143 -2.85 -7.66 13.82
C GLY A 143 -4.25 -7.05 13.99
N VAL A 144 -5.09 -7.12 12.96
CA VAL A 144 -6.43 -6.52 13.01
C VAL A 144 -7.36 -7.35 13.92
N ALA A 145 -7.95 -6.69 14.91
CA ALA A 145 -8.88 -7.26 15.88
C ALA A 145 -10.34 -7.22 15.37
N GLY A 146 -10.71 -6.13 14.69
CA GLY A 146 -12.05 -5.92 14.16
C GLY A 146 -12.15 -4.69 13.26
N VAL A 147 -13.37 -4.38 12.82
CA VAL A 147 -13.71 -3.11 12.16
C VAL A 147 -13.99 -2.09 13.25
N ALA A 148 -13.46 -0.87 13.12
CA ALA A 148 -13.67 0.18 14.12
C ALA A 148 -15.15 0.58 14.20
N ASP A 149 -15.64 0.86 15.41
CA ASP A 149 -17.03 1.25 15.65
C ASP A 149 -17.41 2.54 14.89
N ASP A 150 -16.48 3.49 14.79
CA ASP A 150 -16.63 4.77 14.09
C ASP A 150 -16.29 4.69 12.59
N CYS A 151 -16.10 3.47 12.04
CA CYS A 151 -15.85 3.26 10.63
C CYS A 151 -17.02 3.79 9.77
N PRO A 152 -16.77 4.71 8.82
CA PRO A 152 -17.80 5.26 7.94
C PRO A 152 -18.53 4.16 7.19
N GLU A 153 -19.86 4.27 7.12
CA GLU A 153 -20.71 3.25 6.49
C GLU A 153 -20.32 2.96 5.04
N SER A 154 -19.98 4.01 4.27
CA SER A 154 -19.49 3.91 2.89
C SER A 154 -18.19 3.11 2.72
N LEU A 155 -17.39 2.98 3.80
CA LEU A 155 -16.11 2.27 3.79
C LEU A 155 -16.17 0.94 4.56
N ARG A 156 -17.32 0.58 5.11
CA ARG A 156 -17.51 -0.60 5.96
C ARG A 156 -17.22 -1.90 5.23
N ASP A 157 -17.57 -2.00 3.95
CA ASP A 157 -17.29 -3.20 3.16
C ASP A 157 -15.80 -3.38 2.87
N MET A 158 -15.08 -2.27 2.62
CA MET A 158 -13.63 -2.30 2.50
C MET A 158 -12.98 -2.75 3.82
N ALA A 159 -13.42 -2.18 4.95
CA ALA A 159 -12.92 -2.56 6.27
C ALA A 159 -13.15 -4.05 6.56
N LYS A 160 -14.34 -4.58 6.23
CA LYS A 160 -14.64 -6.03 6.34
C LYS A 160 -13.76 -6.88 5.44
N ALA A 161 -13.51 -6.46 4.20
CA ALA A 161 -12.63 -7.17 3.28
C ALA A 161 -11.19 -7.22 3.81
N VAL A 162 -10.64 -6.09 4.24
CA VAL A 162 -9.32 -5.99 4.88
C VAL A 162 -9.22 -6.87 6.12
N PHE A 163 -10.24 -6.84 6.99
CA PHE A 163 -10.32 -7.68 8.18
C PHE A 163 -10.29 -9.17 7.82
N ARG A 164 -11.15 -9.61 6.89
CA ARG A 164 -11.22 -11.01 6.46
C ARG A 164 -9.90 -11.49 5.85
N LYS A 165 -9.30 -10.72 4.95
CA LYS A 165 -7.99 -11.03 4.35
C LYS A 165 -6.89 -11.11 5.40
N THR A 166 -6.90 -10.21 6.38
CA THR A 166 -5.96 -10.25 7.50
C THR A 166 -6.14 -11.51 8.36
N LYS A 167 -7.39 -11.91 8.63
CA LYS A 167 -7.69 -13.14 9.39
C LYS A 167 -7.26 -14.40 8.66
N LEU A 168 -7.46 -14.46 7.34
CA LEU A 168 -6.94 -15.54 6.50
C LEU A 168 -5.42 -15.65 6.61
N LEU A 169 -4.71 -14.52 6.46
CA LEU A 169 -3.25 -14.49 6.60
C LEU A 169 -2.77 -14.93 7.99
N GLN A 170 -3.45 -14.49 9.05
CA GLN A 170 -3.16 -14.94 10.42
C GLN A 170 -3.37 -16.46 10.60
N GLY A 171 -4.29 -17.06 9.83
CA GLY A 171 -4.52 -18.50 9.76
C GLY A 171 -3.58 -19.27 8.85
N GLY A 172 -2.59 -18.61 8.23
CA GLY A 172 -1.66 -19.24 7.28
C GLY A 172 -2.21 -19.37 5.87
N LEU A 173 -3.27 -18.63 5.52
CA LEU A 173 -3.91 -18.66 4.20
C LEU A 173 -3.73 -17.32 3.48
N TRP A 174 -3.67 -17.35 2.14
CA TRP A 174 -3.53 -16.16 1.30
C TRP A 174 -4.56 -16.17 0.18
N THR A 175 -5.09 -14.99 -0.17
CA THR A 175 -5.93 -14.81 -1.36
C THR A 175 -5.05 -14.41 -2.53
N CYS A 176 -4.92 -15.28 -3.52
CA CYS A 176 -4.15 -15.00 -4.74
C CYS A 176 -4.63 -13.70 -5.39
N ILE A 177 -3.70 -12.77 -5.64
CA ILE A 177 -4.04 -11.45 -6.21
C ILE A 177 -4.52 -11.53 -7.66
N SER A 178 -4.23 -12.63 -8.37
CA SER A 178 -4.57 -12.82 -9.78
C SER A 178 -5.92 -13.52 -9.97
N CYS A 179 -6.15 -14.67 -9.33
CA CYS A 179 -7.39 -15.45 -9.51
C CYS A 179 -8.39 -15.35 -8.35
N GLY A 180 -7.98 -14.81 -7.19
CA GLY A 180 -8.82 -14.74 -6.00
C GLY A 180 -8.93 -16.05 -5.20
N ASP A 181 -8.26 -17.13 -5.61
CA ASP A 181 -8.26 -18.40 -4.88
C ASP A 181 -7.58 -18.28 -3.52
N ILE A 182 -8.07 -19.02 -2.53
CA ILE A 182 -7.45 -19.13 -1.21
C ILE A 182 -6.48 -20.31 -1.20
N VAL A 183 -5.22 -20.04 -0.88
CA VAL A 183 -4.12 -21.03 -0.85
C VAL A 183 -3.34 -20.95 0.46
N ASP A 184 -2.53 -21.96 0.77
CA ASP A 184 -1.61 -21.88 1.91
C ASP A 184 -0.55 -20.81 1.64
N VAL A 185 -0.21 -20.01 2.65
CA VAL A 185 0.81 -18.96 2.55
C VAL A 185 2.18 -19.51 2.14
N LYS A 186 2.47 -20.79 2.36
CA LYS A 186 3.71 -21.45 1.93
C LYS A 186 3.74 -21.77 0.44
N GLU A 187 2.58 -21.77 -0.21
CA GLU A 187 2.43 -22.08 -1.64
C GLU A 187 2.43 -20.81 -2.50
N ILE A 188 2.55 -19.63 -1.89
CA ILE A 188 2.54 -18.37 -2.65
C ILE A 188 3.92 -18.07 -3.23
N ILE A 189 3.92 -17.54 -4.46
CA ILE A 189 5.10 -17.00 -5.15
C ILE A 189 4.69 -15.64 -5.68
N ALA A 190 5.42 -14.58 -5.30
CA ALA A 190 5.12 -13.20 -5.69
C ALA A 190 3.64 -12.83 -5.46
N LEU A 191 3.11 -13.16 -4.27
CA LEU A 191 1.71 -12.94 -3.87
C LEU A 191 0.65 -13.71 -4.69
N MET A 192 1.05 -14.64 -5.55
CA MET A 192 0.18 -15.45 -6.40
C MET A 192 0.22 -16.93 -6.02
N CYS A 193 -0.82 -17.68 -6.40
CA CYS A 193 -0.77 -19.14 -6.32
C CYS A 193 0.17 -19.69 -7.39
N THR A 194 0.72 -20.88 -7.16
CA THR A 194 1.63 -21.58 -8.11
C THR A 194 1.05 -21.71 -9.53
N LYS A 195 -0.27 -21.84 -9.67
CA LYS A 195 -0.94 -21.91 -10.98
C LYS A 195 -0.86 -20.59 -11.75
N CYS A 196 -1.16 -19.47 -11.09
CA CYS A 196 -1.08 -18.14 -11.70
C CYS A 196 0.38 -17.77 -12.02
N ASP A 197 1.29 -18.00 -11.09
CA ASP A 197 2.71 -17.74 -11.28
C ASP A 197 3.28 -18.52 -12.49
N SER A 198 3.06 -19.84 -12.53
CA SER A 198 3.53 -20.69 -13.64
C SER A 198 2.91 -20.33 -14.99
N SER A 199 1.70 -19.77 -15.02
CA SER A 199 1.08 -19.28 -16.25
C SER A 199 1.76 -18.02 -16.80
N ILE A 200 2.24 -17.14 -15.91
CA ILE A 200 2.95 -15.91 -16.27
C ILE A 200 4.38 -16.23 -16.69
N SER A 201 5.08 -17.11 -15.96
CA SER A 201 6.45 -17.52 -16.34
C SER A 201 6.50 -18.26 -17.69
N ARG A 202 5.39 -18.87 -18.12
CA ARG A 202 5.25 -19.49 -19.45
C ARG A 202 4.82 -18.52 -20.54
N SER A 203 4.31 -17.34 -20.18
CA SER A 203 4.02 -16.28 -21.14
C SER A 203 5.30 -15.50 -21.44
N ASP A 204 5.62 -15.40 -22.73
CA ASP A 204 6.86 -14.93 -23.36
C ASP A 204 7.27 -13.46 -23.10
N ILE A 205 6.96 -12.89 -21.94
CA ILE A 205 7.32 -11.51 -21.58
C ILE A 205 8.84 -11.39 -21.36
N HIS A 206 9.49 -12.44 -20.85
CA HIS A 206 10.95 -12.47 -20.69
C HIS A 206 11.70 -12.57 -22.03
N GLN A 207 11.18 -13.26 -23.06
CA GLN A 207 11.83 -13.26 -24.38
C GLN A 207 11.84 -11.86 -25.04
N ARG A 208 10.83 -11.03 -24.79
CA ARG A 208 10.80 -9.66 -25.34
C ARG A 208 11.74 -8.68 -24.62
N PHE A 209 11.97 -8.86 -23.31
CA PHE A 209 12.91 -8.02 -22.56
C PHE A 209 14.37 -8.45 -22.76
N ASP A 210 14.67 -9.74 -22.84
CA ASP A 210 16.02 -10.23 -23.12
C ASP A 210 16.46 -9.91 -24.56
N GLN A 211 15.54 -9.81 -25.52
CA GLN A 211 15.84 -9.31 -26.86
C GLN A 211 16.15 -7.79 -26.92
N MET A 212 15.77 -7.00 -25.91
CA MET A 212 16.19 -5.59 -25.79
C MET A 212 17.54 -5.44 -25.09
N ALA A 213 17.99 -6.44 -24.32
CA ALA A 213 19.27 -6.47 -23.63
C ALA A 213 20.45 -6.93 -24.51
N GLY A 214 20.23 -7.19 -25.80
CA GLY A 214 21.23 -7.70 -26.75
C GLY A 214 21.83 -6.67 -27.71
N ARG A 215 21.76 -5.37 -27.43
CA ARG A 215 22.61 -4.37 -28.11
C ARG A 215 23.71 -3.94 -27.17
N ASP A 216 24.83 -4.67 -27.22
CA ASP A 216 26.09 -4.21 -26.65
C ASP A 216 26.39 -2.80 -27.15
N ARG A 217 26.25 -1.84 -26.24
CA ARG A 217 26.73 -0.46 -26.41
C ARG A 217 28.25 -0.51 -26.49
N THR A 218 28.78 -0.60 -27.70
CA THR A 218 30.17 -0.26 -27.99
C THR A 218 30.24 1.20 -28.42
N GLY A 219 30.85 2.05 -27.58
CA GLY A 219 31.50 3.29 -27.99
C GLY A 219 30.63 4.54 -28.20
N TYR A 220 31.07 5.65 -27.61
CA TYR A 220 30.60 7.00 -27.94
C TYR A 220 31.07 7.40 -29.35
N GLY A 221 30.14 7.81 -30.20
CA GLY A 221 30.39 8.67 -31.37
C GLY A 221 30.96 8.00 -32.62
N ARG A 222 30.07 7.52 -33.50
CA ARG A 222 30.08 7.60 -34.98
C ARG A 222 29.18 6.50 -35.54
N THR A 223 27.96 6.86 -35.94
CA THR A 223 27.17 6.03 -36.86
C THR A 223 27.74 6.21 -38.25
N PHE A 224 28.45 5.21 -38.77
CA PHE A 224 28.67 5.13 -40.21
C PHE A 224 27.36 4.69 -40.85
N SER A 225 26.80 5.56 -41.69
CA SER A 225 25.83 5.19 -42.71
C SER A 225 26.57 4.38 -43.76
N GLU A 226 26.34 3.08 -43.81
CA GLU A 226 26.60 2.31 -45.03
C GLU A 226 25.40 2.53 -45.95
N GLU A 227 25.58 3.43 -46.92
CA GLU A 227 24.83 3.42 -48.16
C GLU A 227 25.13 2.10 -48.87
N ARG A 228 24.07 1.33 -49.13
CA ARG A 228 24.08 0.33 -50.20
C ARG A 228 23.69 1.06 -51.47
N ASP A 229 24.62 1.18 -52.40
CA ASP A 229 24.32 1.32 -53.82
C ASP A 229 25.03 0.17 -54.55
N ASP A 230 24.34 -0.33 -55.59
CA ASP A 230 24.63 -1.51 -56.41
C ASP A 230 26.06 -1.59 -57.00
#